data_AF-A5FHY6-F1
#
_entry.id   AF-A5FHY6-F1
#
_cell.length_a   1.000
_cell.length_b   1.000
_cell.length_c   1.000
_cell.angle_alpha   90.00
_cell.angle_beta   90.00
_cell.angle_gamma   90.00
#
_symmetry.space_group_name_H-M   'P 1'
#
loop_
_entity.id
_entity.type
_entity.pdbx_description
1 polymer ?
#
loop_
_entity_poly.entity_id
_entity_poly.type
_entity_poly.pdbx_seq_one_letter_code
_entity_poly.pdbx_strand_id
1 'polypeptide(L)'
;MKPQIRILVYSILFFLYLTSTTFFLSVGEKLKTDPYITLGCGFAVFNLIYAFFGLKWNILLNIISAIGIAALSLFLALKFTNLHLFIDYDPYQVKTAIFANAVFSIIFWEIVYQIKIRKS
;
A
#
# COMPACT_ATOMS: atom_id res chain seq x y z
N MET A 1 -18.05 -8.96 4.23
CA MET A 1 -18.14 -7.63 4.88
C MET A 1 -19.06 -6.71 4.10
N LYS A 2 -19.83 -5.87 4.81
CA LYS A 2 -20.66 -4.81 4.20
C LYS A 2 -19.75 -3.78 3.49
N PRO A 3 -20.17 -3.18 2.36
CA PRO A 3 -19.36 -2.22 1.61
C PRO A 3 -18.85 -1.03 2.45
N GLN A 4 -19.71 -0.51 3.33
CA GLN A 4 -19.39 0.61 4.24
C GLN A 4 -18.18 0.31 5.14
N ILE A 5 -18.11 -0.92 5.68
CA ILE A 5 -17.01 -1.35 6.54
C ILE A 5 -15.71 -1.45 5.74
N ARG A 6 -15.76 -1.91 4.49
CA ARG A 6 -14.57 -2.00 3.64
C ARG A 6 -13.98 -0.63 3.33
N ILE A 7 -14.84 0.32 2.93
CA ILE A 7 -14.43 1.69 2.66
C ILE A 7 -13.78 2.30 3.91
N LEU A 8 -14.38 2.10 5.08
CA LEU A 8 -13.81 2.56 6.35
C LEU A 8 -12.43 1.96 6.61
N VAL A 9 -12.24 0.65 6.41
CA VAL A 9 -10.94 0.02 6.62
C VAL A 9 -9.91 0.50 5.59
N TYR A 10 -10.30 0.70 4.33
CA TYR A 10 -9.41 1.26 3.31
C TYR A 10 -9.01 2.70 3.63
N SER A 11 -9.94 3.53 4.10
CA SER A 11 -9.61 4.88 4.57
C SER A 11 -8.64 4.85 5.74
N ILE A 12 -8.82 3.95 6.71
CA ILE A 12 -7.88 3.77 7.82
C ILE A 12 -6.49 3.33 7.30
N LEU A 13 -6.44 2.36 6.38
CA LEU A 13 -5.19 1.90 5.77
C LEU A 13 -4.47 3.06 5.06
N PHE A 14 -5.23 3.89 4.32
CA PHE A 14 -4.71 5.05 3.62
C PHE A 14 -4.10 6.09 4.59
N PHE A 15 -4.80 6.44 5.67
CA PHE A 15 -4.27 7.35 6.68
C PHE A 15 -3.05 6.78 7.41
N LEU A 16 -3.04 5.47 7.68
CA LEU A 16 -1.87 4.78 8.24
C LEU A 16 -0.66 4.89 7.30
N TYR A 17 -0.85 4.74 6.00
CA TYR A 17 0.23 4.84 5.02
C TYR A 17 0.84 6.24 5.03
N LEU A 18 -0.01 7.28 4.98
CA LEU A 18 0.45 8.66 4.99
C LEU A 18 1.22 9.02 6.27
N THR A 19 0.65 8.70 7.43
CA THR A 19 1.24 9.06 8.73
C THR A 19 2.51 8.26 9.04
N SER A 20 2.58 7.00 8.62
CA SER A 20 3.73 6.13 8.92
C SER A 20 4.89 6.31 7.93
N THR A 21 4.70 7.00 6.82
CA THR A 21 5.76 7.22 5.84
C THR A 21 6.94 7.96 6.45
N THR A 22 6.71 9.04 7.21
CA THR A 22 7.78 9.79 7.89
C THR A 22 8.52 8.91 8.89
N PHE A 23 7.79 8.05 9.62
CA PHE A 23 8.38 7.08 10.52
C PHE A 23 9.29 6.09 9.78
N PHE A 24 8.81 5.47 8.70
CA PHE A 24 9.61 4.52 7.91
C PHE A 24 10.84 5.17 7.26
N LEU A 25 10.71 6.39 6.74
CA LEU A 25 11.85 7.13 6.18
C LEU A 25 12.91 7.41 7.25
N SER A 26 12.50 7.84 8.44
CA SER A 26 13.43 8.08 9.56
C SER A 26 14.17 6.80 10.00
N VAL A 27 13.49 5.65 9.92
CA VAL A 27 14.07 4.33 10.21
C VAL A 27 15.05 3.93 9.10
N GLY A 28 14.70 4.16 7.84
CA GLY A 28 15.55 3.89 6.68
C GLY A 28 16.82 4.72 6.66
N GLU A 29 16.73 6.00 7.03
CA GLU A 29 17.90 6.88 7.17
C GLU A 29 18.88 6.35 8.23
N LYS A 30 18.38 5.88 9.38
CA LYS A 30 19.21 5.29 10.44
C LYS A 30 19.84 3.97 10.02
N LEU A 31 19.14 3.16 9.24
CA LEU A 31 19.60 1.88 8.71
C LEU A 31 20.50 2.04 7.46
N LYS A 32 20.63 3.26 6.92
CA LYS A 32 21.31 3.55 5.65
C LYS A 32 20.79 2.70 4.49
N THR A 33 19.49 2.40 4.50
CA THR A 33 18.82 1.61 3.45
C THR A 33 18.20 2.52 2.41
N ASP A 34 17.93 1.96 1.23
CA ASP A 34 17.21 2.69 0.19
C ASP A 34 15.79 3.08 0.68
N PRO A 35 15.36 4.34 0.50
CA PRO A 35 14.05 4.82 0.94
C PRO A 35 12.89 4.02 0.36
N TYR A 36 12.97 3.61 -0.90
CA TYR A 36 11.91 2.88 -1.57
C TYR A 36 11.79 1.45 -1.06
N ILE A 37 12.93 0.80 -0.77
CA ILE A 37 12.93 -0.54 -0.14
C ILE A 37 12.31 -0.46 1.26
N THR A 38 12.70 0.54 2.04
CA THR A 38 12.20 0.72 3.41
C THR A 38 10.69 0.97 3.43
N LEU A 39 10.21 1.83 2.53
CA LEU A 39 8.78 2.10 2.35
C LEU A 39 8.01 0.87 1.87
N GLY A 40 8.53 0.16 0.87
CA GLY A 40 7.92 -1.06 0.34
C GLY A 40 7.74 -2.13 1.44
N CYS A 41 8.79 -2.36 2.23
CA CYS A 41 8.73 -3.28 3.37
C CYS A 41 7.74 -2.81 4.45
N GLY A 42 7.75 -1.52 4.79
CA GLY A 42 6.82 -0.94 5.77
C GLY A 42 5.35 -1.11 5.35
N PHE A 43 5.04 -0.84 4.07
CA PHE A 43 3.70 -1.04 3.53
C PHE A 43 3.33 -2.53 3.41
N ALA A 44 4.29 -3.42 3.14
CA ALA A 44 4.05 -4.86 3.16
C ALA A 44 3.59 -5.34 4.55
N VAL A 45 4.13 -4.79 5.64
CA VAL A 45 3.70 -5.10 7.01
C VAL A 45 2.24 -4.69 7.23
N PHE A 46 1.85 -3.48 6.82
CA PHE A 46 0.45 -3.06 6.94
C PHE A 46 -0.50 -3.88 6.08
N ASN A 47 -0.10 -4.21 4.85
CA ASN A 47 -0.85 -5.11 3.99
C ASN A 47 -1.02 -6.49 4.63
N LEU A 48 0.01 -7.03 5.31
CA LEU A 48 -0.11 -8.30 6.04
C LEU A 48 -1.12 -8.19 7.18
N ILE A 49 -1.03 -7.15 8.01
CA ILE A 49 -2.00 -6.91 9.09
C ILE A 49 -3.42 -6.88 8.51
N TYR A 50 -3.65 -6.10 7.46
CA TYR A 50 -4.96 -6.07 6.81
C TYR A 50 -5.38 -7.45 6.25
N ALA A 51 -4.48 -8.19 5.61
CA ALA A 51 -4.78 -9.50 5.05
C ALA A 51 -5.28 -10.49 6.11
N PHE A 52 -4.62 -10.52 7.27
CA PHE A 52 -4.97 -11.44 8.36
C PHE A 52 -6.26 -11.03 9.08
N PHE A 53 -6.46 -9.73 9.36
CA PHE A 53 -7.64 -9.28 10.11
C PHE A 53 -8.88 -9.06 9.23
N GLY A 54 -8.70 -8.51 8.03
CA GLY A 54 -9.78 -8.12 7.13
C GLY A 54 -10.22 -9.25 6.19
N LEU A 55 -9.27 -9.91 5.52
CA LEU A 55 -9.61 -10.93 4.52
C LEU A 55 -9.91 -12.30 5.15
N LYS A 56 -9.23 -12.69 6.24
CA LYS A 56 -9.40 -14.02 6.88
C LYS A 56 -9.41 -15.17 5.86
N TRP A 57 -8.49 -15.16 4.90
CA TRP A 57 -8.31 -16.25 3.95
C TRP A 57 -7.21 -17.21 4.42
N ASN A 58 -6.82 -18.17 3.58
CA ASN A 58 -5.75 -19.11 3.91
C ASN A 58 -4.43 -18.34 4.13
N ILE A 59 -3.65 -18.75 5.12
CA ILE A 59 -2.46 -18.02 5.61
C ILE A 59 -1.49 -17.73 4.46
N LEU A 60 -1.22 -18.72 3.61
CA LEU A 60 -0.32 -18.58 2.46
C LEU A 60 -0.84 -17.54 1.45
N LEU A 61 -2.15 -17.53 1.19
CA LEU A 61 -2.76 -16.59 0.25
C LEU A 61 -2.75 -15.16 0.80
N ASN A 62 -2.93 -14.97 2.10
CA ASN A 62 -2.80 -13.65 2.72
C ASN A 62 -1.38 -13.10 2.56
N ILE A 63 -0.35 -13.92 2.78
CA ILE A 63 1.05 -13.50 2.67
C ILE A 63 1.40 -13.14 1.23
N ILE A 64 1.10 -14.03 0.28
CA ILE A 64 1.39 -13.80 -1.15
C ILE A 64 0.64 -12.56 -1.65
N SER A 65 -0.64 -12.40 -1.26
CA SER A 65 -1.43 -11.23 -1.66
C SER A 65 -0.86 -9.94 -1.07
N ALA A 66 -0.48 -9.93 0.22
CA ALA A 66 0.06 -8.75 0.86
C ALA A 66 1.39 -8.29 0.25
N ILE A 67 2.31 -9.24 0.02
CA ILE A 67 3.62 -8.96 -0.60
C ILE A 67 3.44 -8.56 -2.06
N GLY A 68 2.60 -9.29 -2.81
CA GLY A 68 2.31 -9.00 -4.21
C GLY A 68 1.69 -7.61 -4.40
N ILE A 69 0.72 -7.24 -3.56
CA ILE A 69 0.12 -5.90 -3.57
C ILE A 69 1.16 -4.83 -3.24
N ALA A 70 1.99 -5.03 -2.22
CA ALA A 70 3.02 -4.06 -1.86
C ALA A 70 4.03 -3.82 -3.01
N ALA A 71 4.48 -4.90 -3.66
CA ALA A 71 5.41 -4.79 -4.79
C ALA A 71 4.77 -4.13 -6.02
N LEU A 72 3.56 -4.57 -6.40
CA LEU A 72 2.85 -4.04 -7.58
C LEU A 72 2.43 -2.58 -7.39
N SER A 73 1.93 -2.22 -6.21
CA SER A 73 1.53 -0.83 -5.91
C SER A 73 2.72 0.11 -5.92
N LEU A 74 3.85 -0.28 -5.33
CA LEU A 74 5.06 0.54 -5.34
C LEU A 74 5.61 0.70 -6.76
N PHE A 75 5.63 -0.38 -7.54
CA PHE A 75 6.06 -0.34 -8.94
C PHE A 75 5.18 0.61 -9.77
N LEU A 76 3.85 0.49 -9.67
CA LEU A 76 2.93 1.39 -10.36
C LEU A 76 3.07 2.83 -9.88
N ALA A 77 3.29 3.06 -8.58
CA ALA A 77 3.49 4.39 -8.02
C ALA A 77 4.73 5.07 -8.61
N LEU A 78 5.84 4.35 -8.72
CA LEU A 78 7.07 4.86 -9.34
C LEU A 78 6.89 5.15 -10.84
N LYS A 79 6.13 4.30 -11.54
CA LYS A 79 5.79 4.59 -12.94
C LYS A 79 4.90 5.82 -13.06
N PHE A 80 3.94 5.98 -12.14
CA PHE A 80 3.04 7.12 -12.11
C PHE A 80 3.76 8.44 -11.80
N THR A 81 4.74 8.43 -10.89
CA THR A 81 5.56 9.62 -10.62
C THR A 81 6.40 10.01 -11.83
N ASN A 82 6.96 9.04 -12.57
CA ASN A 82 7.74 9.32 -13.77
C ASN A 82 6.93 9.97 -14.91
N LEU A 83 5.59 9.99 -14.86
CA LEU A 83 4.78 10.77 -15.80
C LEU A 83 4.84 12.29 -15.51
N HIS A 84 5.47 12.71 -14.41
CA HIS A 84 5.69 14.10 -14.04
C HIS A 84 4.41 14.97 -14.03
N LEU A 85 3.25 14.37 -13.79
CA LEU A 85 1.95 15.04 -13.91
C LEU A 85 1.76 16.23 -12.95
N PHE A 86 2.45 16.23 -11.81
CA PHE A 86 2.30 17.23 -10.75
C PHE A 86 3.64 17.86 -10.35
N ILE A 87 4.55 18.04 -11.31
CA ILE A 87 5.91 18.55 -11.05
C ILE A 87 5.91 19.91 -10.34
N ASP A 88 4.92 20.77 -10.62
CA ASP A 88 4.80 22.11 -10.02
C ASP A 88 4.40 22.07 -8.54
N TYR A 89 3.76 20.99 -8.08
CA TYR A 89 3.27 20.85 -6.70
C TYR A 89 4.18 19.95 -5.84
N ASP A 90 4.89 19.01 -6.46
CA ASP A 90 5.82 18.12 -5.77
C ASP A 90 7.11 17.93 -6.60
N PRO A 91 8.09 18.84 -6.47
CA PRO A 91 9.33 18.81 -7.24
C PRO A 91 10.14 17.53 -7.04
N TYR A 92 9.99 16.89 -5.87
CA TYR A 92 10.68 15.64 -5.51
C TYR A 92 9.82 14.41 -5.75
N GLN A 93 8.54 14.58 -6.13
CA GLN A 93 7.57 13.54 -6.43
C GLN A 93 7.30 12.51 -5.32
N VAL A 94 7.85 12.74 -4.13
CA VAL A 94 7.78 11.81 -2.99
C VAL A 94 6.34 11.70 -2.50
N LYS A 95 5.63 12.82 -2.36
CA LYS A 95 4.24 12.85 -1.92
C LYS A 95 3.33 12.21 -2.96
N THR A 96 3.58 12.49 -4.24
CA THR A 96 2.86 11.84 -5.35
C THR A 96 3.07 10.32 -5.33
N ALA A 97 4.30 9.84 -5.08
CA ALA A 97 4.61 8.41 -4.98
C ALA A 97 3.83 7.74 -3.85
N ILE A 98 3.84 8.35 -2.66
CA ILE A 98 3.17 7.81 -1.46
C ILE A 98 1.66 7.74 -1.68
N PHE A 99 1.08 8.81 -2.22
CA PHE A 99 -0.35 8.87 -2.50
C PHE A 99 -0.77 7.83 -3.53
N ALA A 100 -0.05 7.75 -4.66
CA ALA A 100 -0.29 6.77 -5.70
C ALA A 100 -0.20 5.33 -5.15
N ASN A 101 0.84 5.05 -4.35
CA ASN A 101 1.03 3.74 -3.74
C ASN A 101 -0.13 3.32 -2.82
N ALA A 102 -0.61 4.25 -1.98
CA ALA A 102 -1.73 4.01 -1.09
C ALA A 102 -3.05 3.77 -1.86
N VAL A 103 -3.31 4.58 -2.90
CA VAL A 103 -4.48 4.41 -3.77
C VAL A 103 -4.44 3.08 -4.53
N PHE A 104 -3.32 2.73 -5.14
CA PHE A 104 -3.18 1.44 -5.84
C PHE A 104 -3.30 0.25 -4.89
N SER A 105 -2.74 0.34 -3.68
CA SER A 105 -2.91 -0.71 -2.65
C SER A 105 -4.38 -0.96 -2.32
N ILE A 106 -5.20 0.11 -2.16
CA ILE A 106 -6.64 -0.02 -1.90
C ILE A 106 -7.36 -0.69 -3.08
N ILE A 107 -7.07 -0.25 -4.31
CA ILE A 107 -7.69 -0.81 -5.52
C ILE A 107 -7.38 -2.31 -5.63
N PHE A 108 -6.12 -2.70 -5.43
CA PHE A 108 -5.76 -4.12 -5.48
C PHE A 108 -6.42 -4.94 -4.36
N TRP A 109 -6.55 -4.38 -3.15
CA TRP A 109 -7.28 -5.05 -2.09
C TRP A 109 -8.76 -5.25 -2.41
N GLU A 110 -9.40 -4.26 -3.04
CA GLU A 110 -10.78 -4.39 -3.51
C GLU A 110 -10.88 -5.49 -4.57
N ILE A 111 -9.94 -5.57 -5.53
CA ILE A 111 -9.89 -6.64 -6.53
C ILE A 111 -9.78 -8.02 -5.86
N VAL A 112 -8.83 -8.20 -4.94
CA VAL A 112 -8.64 -9.47 -4.21
C VAL A 112 -9.91 -9.83 -3.42
N TYR A 113 -10.55 -8.86 -2.80
CA TYR A 113 -11.79 -9.07 -2.05
C TYR A 113 -12.95 -9.51 -2.96
N GLN A 114 -13.11 -8.89 -4.13
CA GLN A 114 -14.13 -9.27 -5.12
C GLN A 114 -13.89 -10.67 -5.69
N ILE A 115 -12.63 -11.03 -5.95
CA ILE A 115 -12.26 -12.40 -6.37
C ILE A 115 -12.63 -13.41 -5.28
N LYS A 116 -12.37 -13.08 -4.01
CA LYS A 116 -12.73 -13.95 -2.88
C LYS A 116 -14.25 -14.18 -2.81
N ILE A 117 -15.06 -13.12 -2.96
CA ILE A 117 -16.53 -13.25 -2.94
C ILE A 117 -17.02 -14.17 -4.06
N ARG A 118 -16.47 -14.06 -5.28
CA ARG A 118 -16.93 -14.86 -6.42
C ARG A 118 -16.61 -16.34 -6.32
N LYS A 119 -15.59 -16.72 -5.53
CA LYS A 119 -15.16 -18.11 -5.34
C LYS A 119 -15.71 -18.77 -4.07
N SER A 120 -16.36 -18.01 -3.19
CA SER A 120 -16.98 -18.51 -1.96
C SER A 120 -18.48 -18.73 -2.15
#